data_AF-Q66YK5-F1
#
_entry.id   AF-Q66YK5-F1
#
_cell.length_a   1.000
_cell.length_b   1.000
_cell.length_c   1.000
_cell.angle_alpha   90.00
_cell.angle_beta   90.00
_cell.angle_gamma   90.00
#
_symmetry.space_group_name_H-M   'P 1'
#
loop_
_entity.id
_entity.type
_entity.pdbx_description
1 polymer ?
#
loop_
_entity_poly.entity_id
_entity_poly.type
_entity_poly.pdbx_seq_one_letter_code
_entity_poly.pdbx_strand_id
1 'polypeptide(L)'
;MRKVSLLLFLLFMLSIDLSAFMSQDIKKNYEKAKKAFSKEDYDLLNKRLDNYDFESEYDKSFFFAKAPEIRGSLRKIGIKENSVLLDALDVVGFIKSKITTDFLSFIIMNINSLIKGYPNSIFDYLIQLDSDKIDYAEKYGEKARENFEESYKKDKITAVKQILKQI
;
A
#
# COMPACT_ATOMS: atom_id res chain seq x y z
N MET A 1 -12.93 5.23 -45.82
CA MET A 1 -13.72 5.78 -44.70
C MET A 1 -14.52 4.71 -43.93
N ARG A 2 -15.30 3.82 -44.56
CA ARG A 2 -16.07 2.77 -43.85
C ARG A 2 -15.26 1.89 -42.88
N LYS A 3 -14.03 1.50 -43.24
CA LYS A 3 -13.15 0.66 -42.38
C LYS A 3 -12.66 1.40 -41.13
N VAL A 4 -12.44 2.71 -41.21
CA VAL A 4 -12.01 3.54 -40.06
C VAL A 4 -13.17 3.77 -39.10
N SER A 5 -14.38 3.98 -39.61
CA SER A 5 -15.61 4.08 -38.78
C SER A 5 -15.91 2.80 -38.02
N LEU A 6 -15.66 1.62 -38.61
CA LEU A 6 -15.85 0.34 -37.94
C LEU A 6 -14.82 0.11 -36.84
N LEU A 7 -13.56 0.51 -37.07
CA LEU A 7 -12.50 0.44 -36.07
C LEU A 7 -12.78 1.38 -34.89
N LEU A 8 -13.20 2.62 -35.15
CA LEU A 8 -13.59 3.57 -34.11
C LEU A 8 -14.79 3.08 -33.30
N PHE A 9 -15.77 2.46 -33.97
CA PHE A 9 -16.92 1.84 -33.32
C PHE A 9 -16.51 0.65 -32.43
N LEU A 10 -15.61 -0.22 -32.90
CA LEU A 10 -15.07 -1.32 -32.10
C LEU A 10 -14.29 -0.82 -30.88
N LEU A 11 -13.43 0.21 -31.06
CA LEU A 11 -12.69 0.83 -29.96
C LEU A 11 -13.64 1.47 -28.93
N PHE A 12 -14.72 2.10 -29.39
CA PHE A 12 -15.75 2.65 -28.50
C PHE A 12 -16.47 1.56 -27.69
N MET A 13 -16.89 0.47 -28.32
CA MET A 13 -17.51 -0.66 -27.60
C MET A 13 -16.56 -1.28 -26.57
N LEU A 14 -15.29 -1.49 -26.95
CA LEU A 14 -14.25 -1.98 -26.03
C LEU A 14 -14.03 -1.04 -24.83
N SER A 15 -14.11 0.28 -25.04
CA SER A 15 -13.98 1.26 -23.95
C SER A 15 -15.14 1.21 -22.96
N ILE A 16 -16.37 0.95 -23.43
CA ILE A 16 -17.56 0.80 -22.57
C ILE A 16 -17.44 -0.48 -21.74
N ASP A 17 -17.11 -1.61 -22.38
CA ASP A 17 -16.96 -2.89 -21.69
C ASP A 17 -15.85 -2.84 -20.62
N LEU A 18 -14.73 -2.19 -20.93
CA LEU A 18 -13.64 -1.98 -19.98
C LEU A 18 -14.08 -1.11 -18.79
N SER A 19 -14.84 -0.04 -19.04
CA SER A 19 -15.35 0.84 -17.97
C SER A 19 -16.32 0.11 -17.02
N ALA A 20 -17.20 -0.74 -17.58
CA ALA A 20 -18.13 -1.55 -16.81
C ALA A 20 -17.40 -2.62 -15.99
N PHE A 21 -16.38 -3.26 -16.57
CA PHE A 21 -15.53 -4.23 -15.89
C PHE A 21 -14.77 -3.60 -14.71
N MET A 22 -14.12 -2.44 -14.92
CA MET A 22 -13.42 -1.73 -13.84
C MET A 22 -14.36 -1.31 -12.71
N SER A 23 -15.59 -0.88 -13.03
CA SER A 23 -16.61 -0.55 -12.03
C SER A 23 -17.01 -1.76 -11.18
N GLN A 24 -17.13 -2.94 -11.79
CA GLN A 24 -17.42 -4.18 -11.05
C GLN A 24 -16.27 -4.56 -10.11
N ASP A 25 -15.01 -4.43 -10.56
CA ASP A 25 -13.85 -4.73 -9.73
C ASP A 25 -13.69 -3.75 -8.56
N ILE A 26 -13.89 -2.44 -8.79
CA ILE A 26 -13.92 -1.43 -7.73
C ILE A 26 -14.94 -1.81 -6.66
N LYS A 27 -16.17 -2.14 -7.06
CA LYS A 27 -17.23 -2.55 -6.14
C LYS A 27 -16.84 -3.81 -5.36
N LYS A 28 -16.28 -4.82 -6.05
CA LYS A 28 -15.82 -6.07 -5.43
C LYS A 28 -14.72 -5.84 -4.41
N ASN A 29 -13.79 -4.93 -4.70
CA ASN A 29 -12.70 -4.55 -3.81
C ASN A 29 -13.23 -3.93 -2.51
N TYR A 30 -14.13 -2.93 -2.61
CA TYR A 30 -14.76 -2.32 -1.43
C TYR A 30 -15.58 -3.32 -0.62
N GLU A 31 -16.35 -4.21 -1.28
CA GLU A 31 -17.10 -5.26 -0.58
C GLU A 31 -16.17 -6.25 0.14
N LYS A 32 -15.00 -6.57 -0.42
CA LYS A 32 -13.99 -7.39 0.26
C LYS A 32 -13.47 -6.69 1.52
N ALA A 33 -13.15 -5.40 1.46
CA ALA A 33 -12.73 -4.63 2.63
C ALA A 33 -13.85 -4.55 3.69
N LYS A 34 -15.08 -4.26 3.26
CA LYS A 34 -16.25 -4.15 4.13
C LYS A 34 -16.56 -5.43 4.92
N LYS A 35 -16.34 -6.61 4.31
CA LYS A 35 -16.47 -7.91 5.00
C LYS A 35 -15.37 -8.16 6.05
N ALA A 36 -14.22 -7.51 5.93
CA ALA A 36 -13.06 -7.77 6.77
C ALA A 36 -12.98 -6.84 8.01
N PHE A 37 -13.63 -5.69 7.98
CA PHE A 37 -13.56 -4.67 9.03
C PHE A 37 -14.93 -4.45 9.68
N SER A 38 -14.95 -3.97 10.94
CA SER A 38 -16.17 -3.38 11.48
C SER A 38 -16.52 -2.13 10.68
N LYS A 39 -17.73 -1.61 10.86
CA LYS A 39 -18.15 -0.39 10.19
C LYS A 39 -17.25 0.79 10.57
N GLU A 40 -16.93 0.93 11.85
CA GLU A 40 -16.10 2.01 12.37
C GLU A 40 -14.67 1.94 11.82
N ASP A 41 -14.08 0.75 11.79
CA ASP A 41 -12.74 0.54 11.24
C ASP A 41 -12.72 0.78 9.73
N TYR A 42 -13.77 0.32 9.03
CA TYR A 42 -13.91 0.54 7.59
C TYR A 42 -13.95 2.04 7.26
N ASP A 43 -14.81 2.79 7.95
CA ASP A 43 -14.98 4.23 7.72
C ASP A 43 -13.68 5.00 8.05
N LEU A 44 -13.00 4.63 9.14
CA LEU A 44 -11.71 5.20 9.54
C LEU A 44 -10.62 4.96 8.48
N LEU A 45 -10.47 3.71 8.02
CA LEU A 45 -9.46 3.34 7.03
C LEU A 45 -9.74 3.99 5.68
N ASN A 46 -10.99 3.98 5.23
CA ASN A 46 -11.38 4.63 3.97
C ASN A 46 -11.05 6.12 3.98
N LYS A 47 -11.40 6.81 5.08
CA LYS A 47 -11.07 8.23 5.28
C LYS A 47 -9.56 8.46 5.35
N ARG A 48 -8.78 7.52 5.92
CA ARG A 48 -7.31 7.63 5.91
C ARG A 48 -6.77 7.57 4.49
N LEU A 49 -7.30 6.66 3.67
CA LEU A 49 -6.88 6.49 2.27
C LEU A 49 -7.25 7.69 1.40
N ASP A 50 -8.32 8.44 1.72
CA ASP A 50 -8.65 9.70 1.02
C ASP A 50 -7.55 10.77 1.08
N ASN A 51 -6.52 10.62 1.93
CA ASN A 51 -5.40 11.56 2.02
C ASN A 51 -4.28 11.29 0.99
N TYR A 52 -4.42 10.26 0.16
CA TYR A 52 -3.41 9.90 -0.85
C TYR A 52 -3.95 10.12 -2.26
N ASP A 53 -3.11 10.71 -3.11
CA ASP A 53 -3.41 10.97 -4.53
C ASP A 53 -3.24 9.69 -5.35
N PHE A 54 -4.19 8.76 -5.24
CA PHE A 54 -4.23 7.58 -6.09
C PHE A 54 -4.51 7.98 -7.55
N GLU A 55 -3.84 7.32 -8.50
CA GLU A 55 -4.02 7.55 -9.94
C GLU A 55 -5.46 7.25 -10.38
N SER A 56 -6.13 6.32 -9.69
CA SER A 56 -7.51 5.95 -9.96
C SER A 56 -8.24 5.47 -8.71
N GLU A 57 -9.58 5.51 -8.77
CA GLU A 57 -10.44 4.89 -7.76
C GLU A 57 -10.21 3.36 -7.70
N TYR A 58 -9.77 2.75 -8.81
CA TYR A 58 -9.35 1.35 -8.83
C TYR A 58 -8.17 1.12 -7.88
N ASP A 59 -7.11 1.93 -7.93
CA ASP A 59 -5.93 1.76 -7.09
C ASP A 59 -6.26 1.90 -5.60
N LYS A 60 -7.06 2.91 -5.26
CA LYS A 60 -7.56 3.10 -3.88
C LYS A 60 -8.36 1.88 -3.42
N SER A 61 -9.33 1.45 -4.22
CA SER A 61 -10.18 0.30 -3.88
C SER A 61 -9.34 -0.98 -3.73
N PHE A 62 -8.39 -1.20 -4.64
CA PHE A 62 -7.49 -2.35 -4.63
C PHE A 62 -6.62 -2.33 -3.37
N PHE A 63 -6.05 -1.18 -3.01
CA PHE A 63 -5.28 -1.06 -1.79
C PHE A 63 -6.14 -1.40 -0.56
N PHE A 64 -7.35 -0.84 -0.50
CA PHE A 64 -8.21 -1.06 0.64
C PHE A 64 -8.63 -2.54 0.78
N ALA A 65 -8.87 -3.21 -0.34
CA ALA A 65 -9.14 -4.65 -0.40
C ALA A 65 -7.95 -5.53 0.05
N LYS A 66 -6.75 -4.94 0.15
CA LYS A 66 -5.50 -5.56 0.60
C LYS A 66 -5.11 -5.19 2.04
N ALA A 67 -5.67 -4.13 2.62
CA ALA A 67 -5.47 -3.77 4.02
C ALA A 67 -5.68 -4.94 5.03
N PRO A 68 -6.63 -5.87 4.82
CA PRO A 68 -6.76 -7.05 5.70
C PRO A 68 -5.52 -7.96 5.72
N GLU A 69 -4.76 -8.02 4.63
CA GLU A 69 -3.54 -8.84 4.53
C GLU A 69 -2.44 -8.25 5.42
N ILE A 70 -2.25 -6.92 5.39
CA ILE A 70 -1.33 -6.17 6.26
C ILE A 70 -1.74 -6.36 7.74
N ARG A 71 -3.02 -6.16 8.06
CA ARG A 71 -3.55 -6.41 9.40
C ARG A 71 -3.29 -7.84 9.88
N GLY A 72 -3.43 -8.81 8.97
CA GLY A 72 -3.12 -10.22 9.26
C GLY A 72 -1.66 -10.42 9.65
N SER A 73 -0.72 -9.80 8.92
CA SER A 73 0.71 -9.87 9.24
C SER A 73 1.04 -9.22 10.59
N LEU A 74 0.48 -8.03 10.87
CA LEU A 74 0.64 -7.38 12.18
C LEU A 74 0.13 -8.27 13.33
N ARG A 75 -1.05 -8.86 13.18
CA ARG A 75 -1.64 -9.76 14.18
C ARG A 75 -0.81 -11.02 14.41
N LYS A 76 -0.17 -11.58 13.36
CA LYS A 76 0.72 -12.74 13.49
C LYS A 76 1.93 -12.47 14.37
N ILE A 77 2.43 -11.23 14.39
CA ILE A 77 3.53 -10.85 15.29
C ILE A 77 3.06 -10.32 16.65
N GLY A 78 1.74 -10.23 16.87
CA GLY A 78 1.14 -9.83 18.16
C GLY A 78 0.62 -8.39 18.22
N ILE A 79 0.71 -7.63 17.13
CA ILE A 79 0.21 -6.25 17.04
C ILE A 79 -1.27 -6.27 16.67
N LYS A 80 -2.12 -5.66 17.51
CA LYS A 80 -3.59 -5.66 17.31
C LYS A 80 -4.17 -4.26 17.18
N GLU A 81 -3.38 -3.23 17.46
CA GLU A 81 -3.83 -1.84 17.45
C GLU A 81 -4.09 -1.36 16.03
N ASN A 82 -5.26 -0.74 15.80
CA ASN A 82 -5.60 -0.16 14.50
C ASN A 82 -4.75 1.05 14.16
N SER A 83 -4.19 1.76 15.14
CA SER A 83 -3.23 2.85 14.90
C SER A 83 -2.00 2.37 14.13
N VAL A 84 -1.46 1.19 14.47
CA VAL A 84 -0.29 0.63 13.79
C VAL A 84 -0.66 0.12 12.39
N LEU A 85 -1.90 -0.34 12.20
CA LEU A 85 -2.40 -0.62 10.85
C LEU A 85 -2.45 0.66 10.01
N LEU A 86 -2.93 1.78 10.57
CA LEU A 86 -2.93 3.06 9.88
C LEU A 86 -1.51 3.49 9.52
N ASP A 87 -0.56 3.43 10.46
CA ASP A 87 0.85 3.72 10.19
C ASP A 87 1.38 2.85 9.01
N ALA A 88 1.06 1.56 8.99
CA ALA A 88 1.44 0.67 7.87
C ALA A 88 0.79 1.06 6.53
N LEU A 89 -0.48 1.48 6.55
CA LEU A 89 -1.13 1.96 5.33
C LEU A 89 -0.53 3.27 4.85
N ASP A 90 -0.10 4.12 5.79
CA ASP A 90 0.51 5.40 5.48
C ASP A 90 1.86 5.23 4.80
N VAL A 91 2.67 4.26 5.23
CA VAL A 91 3.92 3.92 4.53
C VAL A 91 3.65 3.48 3.09
N VAL A 92 2.65 2.62 2.85
CA VAL A 92 2.31 2.19 1.47
C VAL A 92 1.85 3.37 0.63
N GLY A 93 0.94 4.20 1.17
CA GLY A 93 0.42 5.39 0.48
C GLY A 93 1.53 6.39 0.15
N PHE A 94 2.43 6.64 1.11
CA PHE A 94 3.60 7.49 0.94
C PHE A 94 4.52 6.96 -0.17
N ILE A 95 4.93 5.70 -0.11
CA ILE A 95 5.81 5.10 -1.14
C ILE A 95 5.12 5.17 -2.52
N LYS A 96 3.84 4.81 -2.61
CA LYS A 96 3.11 4.86 -3.90
C LYS A 96 3.00 6.28 -4.47
N SER A 97 2.89 7.29 -3.61
CA SER A 97 2.86 8.70 -4.03
C SER A 97 4.21 9.20 -4.58
N LYS A 98 5.32 8.53 -4.22
CA LYS A 98 6.68 8.93 -4.62
C LYS A 98 7.27 8.05 -5.72
N ILE A 99 6.89 6.78 -5.77
CA ILE A 99 7.38 5.80 -6.74
C ILE A 99 6.22 5.40 -7.65
N THR A 100 6.22 5.96 -8.85
CA THR A 100 5.14 5.78 -9.84
C THR A 100 5.30 4.49 -10.67
N THR A 101 6.49 3.90 -10.72
CA THR A 101 6.82 2.77 -11.58
C THR A 101 6.30 1.43 -11.06
N ASP A 102 6.11 1.31 -9.75
CA ASP A 102 5.91 0.02 -9.12
C ASP A 102 4.44 -0.25 -8.82
N PHE A 103 4.02 -1.49 -9.13
CA PHE A 103 2.66 -1.92 -8.81
C PHE A 103 2.45 -1.90 -7.29
N LEU A 104 1.32 -1.33 -6.87
CA LEU A 104 0.90 -1.25 -5.48
C LEU A 104 0.96 -2.61 -4.74
N SER A 105 0.75 -3.71 -5.46
CA SER A 105 0.89 -5.08 -4.93
C SER A 105 2.31 -5.40 -4.42
N PHE A 106 3.36 -4.90 -5.08
CA PHE A 106 4.74 -5.08 -4.63
C PHE A 106 5.04 -4.30 -3.36
N ILE A 107 4.57 -3.05 -3.27
CA ILE A 107 4.72 -2.23 -2.06
C ILE A 107 4.03 -2.92 -0.86
N ILE A 108 2.82 -3.43 -1.05
CA ILE A 108 2.09 -4.18 -0.02
C ILE A 108 2.82 -5.46 0.39
N MET A 109 3.38 -6.20 -0.58
CA MET A 109 4.20 -7.38 -0.30
C MET A 109 5.41 -7.00 0.56
N ASN A 110 6.09 -5.91 0.22
CA ASN A 110 7.29 -5.44 0.90
C ASN A 110 6.97 -4.95 2.32
N ILE A 111 5.83 -4.29 2.55
CA ILE A 111 5.39 -3.94 3.90
C ILE A 111 5.10 -5.19 4.74
N ASN A 112 4.48 -6.21 4.14
CA ASN A 112 4.30 -7.49 4.83
C ASN A 112 5.62 -8.19 5.14
N SER A 113 6.65 -8.04 4.31
CA SER A 113 8.00 -8.53 4.57
C SER A 113 8.69 -7.78 5.71
N LEU A 114 8.58 -6.44 5.73
CA LEU A 114 9.07 -5.59 6.83
C LEU A 114 8.46 -6.01 8.17
N ILE A 115 7.14 -6.20 8.22
CA ILE A 115 6.43 -6.67 9.43
C ILE A 115 6.94 -8.03 9.90
N LYS A 116 7.42 -8.89 9.00
CA LYS A 116 8.00 -10.20 9.32
C LYS A 116 9.49 -10.13 9.70
N GLY A 117 10.09 -8.93 9.72
CA GLY A 117 11.49 -8.72 10.08
C GLY A 117 12.45 -8.67 8.89
N TYR A 118 11.96 -8.58 7.66
CA TYR A 118 12.77 -8.49 6.45
C TYR A 118 12.64 -7.10 5.82
N PRO A 119 13.48 -6.12 6.22
CA PRO A 119 13.28 -4.72 5.84
C PRO A 119 13.70 -4.38 4.41
N ASN A 120 14.56 -5.21 3.80
CA ASN A 120 15.33 -4.90 2.60
C ASN A 120 14.53 -4.14 1.54
N SER A 121 13.46 -4.74 1.03
CA SER A 121 12.71 -4.16 -0.09
C SER A 121 12.02 -2.83 0.24
N ILE A 122 11.60 -2.60 1.49
CA ILE A 122 11.05 -1.29 1.88
C ILE A 122 12.16 -0.26 2.02
N PHE A 123 13.28 -0.64 2.62
CA PHE A 123 14.41 0.28 2.76
C PHE A 123 15.02 0.60 1.39
N ASP A 124 15.03 -0.35 0.44
CA ASP A 124 15.44 -0.12 -0.95
C ASP A 124 14.55 0.90 -1.65
N TYR A 125 13.23 0.90 -1.39
CA TYR A 125 12.36 1.97 -1.87
C TYR A 125 12.67 3.31 -1.23
N LEU A 126 12.87 3.34 0.08
CA LEU A 126 13.11 4.58 0.80
C LEU A 126 14.40 5.26 0.34
N ILE A 127 15.51 4.52 0.17
CA ILE A 127 16.79 5.11 -0.27
C ILE A 127 16.77 5.64 -1.70
N GLN A 128 15.79 5.24 -2.53
CA GLN A 128 15.61 5.75 -3.89
C GLN A 128 14.85 7.08 -3.90
N LEU A 129 14.27 7.49 -2.78
CA LEU A 129 13.54 8.75 -2.69
C LEU A 129 14.51 9.92 -2.63
N ASP A 130 14.22 10.94 -3.46
CA ASP A 130 14.94 12.20 -3.47
C ASP A 130 14.16 13.28 -2.72
N SER A 131 14.86 14.09 -1.92
CA SER A 131 14.28 15.15 -1.09
C SER A 131 15.35 16.11 -0.59
N ASP A 132 15.14 17.40 -0.80
CA ASP A 132 16.00 18.47 -0.27
C ASP A 132 16.05 18.51 1.28
N LYS A 133 15.14 17.83 1.96
CA LYS A 133 14.97 17.88 3.41
C LYS A 133 15.48 16.66 4.15
N ILE A 134 15.55 15.51 3.47
CA ILE A 134 15.86 14.23 4.10
C ILE A 134 16.83 13.50 3.18
N ASP A 135 18.03 13.21 3.68
CA ASP A 135 18.90 12.23 3.07
C ASP A 135 18.37 10.82 3.40
N TYR A 136 17.62 10.23 2.47
CA TYR A 136 17.05 8.90 2.66
C TYR A 136 18.10 7.80 2.64
N ALA A 137 19.20 7.98 1.90
CA ALA A 137 20.29 7.02 1.85
C ALA A 137 21.01 6.96 3.21
N GLU A 138 21.24 8.10 3.85
CA GLU A 138 21.76 8.15 5.22
C GLU A 138 20.74 7.59 6.22
N LYS A 139 19.46 7.99 6.13
CA LYS A 139 18.43 7.64 7.11
C LYS A 139 17.99 6.18 7.05
N TYR A 140 17.98 5.55 5.88
CA TYR A 140 17.49 4.19 5.63
C TYR A 140 18.50 3.29 4.90
N GLY A 141 19.78 3.65 4.92
CA GLY A 141 20.89 2.85 4.39
C GLY A 141 21.19 1.59 5.21
N GLU A 142 22.32 0.95 4.93
CA GLU A 142 22.71 -0.35 5.52
C GLU A 142 22.68 -0.35 7.04
N LYS A 143 23.26 0.67 7.68
CA LYS A 143 23.28 0.79 9.15
C LYS A 143 21.88 0.82 9.76
N ALA A 144 20.92 1.50 9.11
CA ALA A 144 19.54 1.55 9.58
C ALA A 144 18.86 0.17 9.46
N ARG A 145 19.17 -0.60 8.41
CA ARG A 145 18.69 -1.98 8.24
C ARG A 145 19.22 -2.89 9.33
N GLU A 146 20.53 -2.86 9.57
CA GLU A 146 21.17 -3.65 10.63
C GLU A 146 20.56 -3.34 12.00
N ASN A 147 20.39 -2.05 12.31
CA ASN A 147 19.77 -1.61 13.56
C ASN A 147 18.32 -2.11 13.70
N PHE A 148 17.53 -2.08 12.60
CA PHE A 148 16.19 -2.64 12.61
C PHE A 148 16.20 -4.15 12.85
N GLU A 149 17.06 -4.91 12.16
CA GLU A 149 17.16 -6.36 12.32
C GLU A 149 17.58 -6.76 13.74
N GLU A 150 18.54 -6.04 14.33
CA GLU A 150 18.95 -6.25 15.72
C GLU A 150 17.80 -5.95 16.69
N SER A 151 17.13 -4.80 16.50
CA SER A 151 15.97 -4.40 17.31
C SER A 151 14.83 -5.41 17.18
N TYR A 152 14.57 -5.93 15.98
CA TYR A 152 13.53 -6.92 15.71
C TYR A 152 13.82 -8.26 16.38
N LYS A 153 15.08 -8.73 16.38
CA LYS A 153 15.51 -9.94 17.10
C LYS A 153 15.28 -9.82 18.60
N LYS A 154 15.46 -8.61 19.15
CA LYS A 154 15.25 -8.33 20.59
C LYS A 154 13.78 -8.17 20.96
N ASP A 155 13.05 -7.35 20.20
CA ASP A 155 11.62 -7.09 20.38
C ASP A 155 10.96 -6.70 19.05
N LYS A 156 10.40 -7.72 18.39
CA LYS A 156 9.68 -7.56 17.11
C LYS A 156 8.54 -6.54 17.16
N ILE A 157 7.81 -6.46 18.27
CA ILE A 157 6.61 -5.61 18.37
C ILE A 157 7.05 -4.15 18.41
N THR A 158 8.01 -3.85 19.28
CA THR A 158 8.55 -2.49 19.41
C THR A 158 9.25 -2.05 18.14
N ALA A 159 10.08 -2.90 17.54
CA ALA A 159 10.81 -2.58 16.31
C ALA A 159 9.85 -2.25 15.14
N VAL A 160 8.81 -3.06 14.91
CA VAL A 160 7.84 -2.82 13.83
C VAL A 160 7.03 -1.55 14.08
N LYS A 161 6.57 -1.31 15.31
CA LYS A 161 5.84 -0.06 15.64
C LYS A 161 6.68 1.19 15.40
N GLN A 162 7.95 1.14 15.80
CA GLN A 162 8.87 2.27 15.65
C GLN A 162 9.15 2.56 14.18
N ILE A 163 9.49 1.54 13.37
CA ILE A 163 9.86 1.79 11.97
C ILE A 163 8.67 2.28 11.14
N LEU A 164 7.47 1.70 11.34
CA LEU A 164 6.27 2.12 10.61
C LEU A 164 5.87 3.56 10.90
N LYS A 165 6.13 4.03 12.13
CA LYS A 165 5.85 5.40 12.56
C LYS A 165 6.95 6.40 12.17
N GLN A 166 8.19 5.91 11.99
CA GLN A 166 9.34 6.73 11.61
C GLN A 166 9.36 7.07 10.13
N ILE A 167 8.92 6.12 9.29
CA ILE A 167 8.74 6.31 7.85
C ILE A 167 7.60 7.30 7.62
#